data_AF-A0AAD4GVC0-F1
#
_entry.id   AF-A0AAD4GVC0-F1
#
_cell.length_a   1.000
_cell.length_b   1.000
_cell.length_c   1.000
_cell.angle_alpha   90.00
_cell.angle_beta   90.00
_cell.angle_gamma   90.00
#
_symmetry.space_group_name_H-M   'P 1'
#
loop_
_entity.id
_entity.type
_entity.pdbx_description
1 polymer ?
#
loop_
_entity_poly.entity_id
_entity_poly.type
_entity_poly.pdbx_seq_one_letter_code
_entity_poly.pdbx_strand_id
1 'polypeptide(L)'
;MRVDKRWSTRLHARSPAIEHALSPSRGSSGGDATVLWAICFFCGENSPPTFPPPDVEKGHDQISRLITSQSSSPAHEARLQSRHNLVTNTSGLAPGYLQANLLILPSQHARQFHDLCLRNPVSCPLLGITSPGDPHTVRPAACIQHPDFDLRTDFPMYRVYQHGKYLGSRRDLRDVWADDYVGFLIGCSFSFEDALTGAGLQPRHQKTNTIVAMYRTNIPLLPAGIFTNATCIVSMRPYRPEDIERVRDVTRPYLATHGEPVGWGWEAVERLGIRDVHHPDFGQPQVFEEGEVPVFWACGVTPQMAVEAAGDKMEGLVFAHEPGHMLVTDWKAGDLEQLGKGSFD
;
A
#
# COMPACT_ATOMS: atom_id res chain seq x y z
N MET A 1 25.42 21.51 -21.43
CA MET A 1 24.70 21.43 -22.73
C MET A 1 23.29 21.97 -22.53
N ARG A 2 22.62 22.55 -23.54
CA ARG A 2 21.42 23.41 -23.33
C ARG A 2 20.24 22.65 -22.70
N VAL A 3 19.66 23.23 -21.65
CA VAL A 3 18.37 22.82 -21.05
C VAL A 3 17.26 23.63 -21.72
N ASP A 4 16.25 22.96 -22.29
CA ASP A 4 15.12 23.63 -22.94
C ASP A 4 14.02 23.97 -21.92
N LYS A 5 13.59 25.24 -21.88
CA LYS A 5 12.64 25.78 -20.89
C LYS A 5 11.34 26.17 -21.58
N ARG A 6 10.31 25.32 -21.56
CA ARG A 6 8.99 25.64 -22.18
C ARG A 6 7.74 25.13 -21.44
N TRP A 7 7.65 25.27 -20.12
CA TRP A 7 6.36 25.19 -19.40
C TRP A 7 6.27 26.22 -18.27
N SER A 8 6.08 27.49 -18.63
CA SER A 8 5.81 28.59 -17.68
C SER A 8 5.30 29.83 -18.41
N THR A 9 3.98 30.01 -18.52
CA THR A 9 3.28 31.32 -18.45
C THR A 9 1.78 31.15 -18.69
N ARG A 10 0.97 31.31 -17.63
CA ARG A 10 -0.23 32.17 -17.58
C ARG A 10 -0.86 32.11 -16.19
N LEU A 11 -1.53 33.20 -15.83
CA LEU A 11 -2.29 33.43 -14.59
C LEU A 11 -1.47 33.80 -13.35
N HIS A 12 -1.14 35.09 -13.27
CA HIS A 12 -1.15 35.83 -12.02
C HIS A 12 -2.40 36.73 -12.01
N ALA A 13 -3.24 36.60 -10.98
CA ALA A 13 -4.19 37.61 -10.54
C ALA A 13 -4.29 37.51 -9.01
N ARG A 14 -4.33 38.65 -8.31
CA ARG A 14 -4.05 38.75 -6.87
C ARG A 14 -5.30 38.56 -6.00
N SER A 15 -5.06 38.15 -4.75
CA SER A 15 -5.99 38.26 -3.61
C SER A 15 -6.32 39.73 -3.28
N PRO A 16 -7.37 40.02 -2.48
CA PRO A 16 -7.08 40.27 -1.06
C PRO A 16 -8.10 39.75 -0.03
N ALA A 17 -7.56 39.31 1.12
CA ALA A 17 -7.97 39.50 2.53
C ALA A 17 -9.47 39.58 2.96
N ILE A 18 -9.75 38.98 4.13
CA ILE A 18 -10.33 39.63 5.33
C ILE A 18 -9.98 38.80 6.59
N GLU A 19 -9.82 39.47 7.73
CA GLU A 19 -9.30 38.95 9.01
C GLU A 19 -10.38 38.57 10.05
N HIS A 20 -9.94 38.26 11.28
CA HIS A 20 -10.67 38.00 12.54
C HIS A 20 -11.11 36.53 12.81
N ALA A 21 -10.96 35.98 14.02
CA ALA A 21 -10.22 36.43 15.21
C ALA A 21 -9.84 35.24 16.12
N LEU A 22 -8.81 35.43 16.96
CA LEU A 22 -8.42 34.51 18.04
C LEU A 22 -8.98 34.97 19.39
N SER A 23 -9.29 34.00 20.27
CA SER A 23 -8.97 33.95 21.71
C SER A 23 -10.13 33.49 22.64
N PRO A 24 -9.81 32.90 23.82
CA PRO A 24 -10.68 31.92 24.48
C PRO A 24 -11.32 32.41 25.78
N SER A 25 -12.29 31.64 26.30
CA SER A 25 -12.78 31.75 27.68
C SER A 25 -12.39 30.52 28.53
N ARG A 26 -11.92 30.80 29.75
CA ARG A 26 -11.69 29.81 30.82
C ARG A 26 -12.85 29.83 31.82
N GLY A 27 -13.08 28.71 32.49
CA GLY A 27 -13.95 28.58 33.68
C GLY A 27 -14.52 27.16 33.74
N SER A 28 -13.97 26.18 34.46
CA SER A 28 -13.52 26.06 35.87
C SER A 28 -14.64 25.66 36.85
N SER A 29 -14.30 24.78 37.79
CA SER A 29 -15.18 24.03 38.72
C SER A 29 -16.10 22.98 38.05
N GLY A 30 -16.31 21.79 38.62
CA GLY A 30 -15.69 21.17 39.79
C GLY A 30 -16.47 19.89 40.17
N GLY A 31 -15.82 18.87 40.74
CA GLY A 31 -16.51 17.64 41.16
C GLY A 31 -15.57 16.45 41.36
N ASP A 32 -15.26 16.16 42.62
CA ASP A 32 -14.50 14.97 43.04
C ASP A 32 -15.28 13.66 42.81
N ALA A 33 -14.55 12.59 42.49
CA ALA A 33 -15.06 11.22 42.60
C ALA A 33 -13.90 10.24 42.92
N THR A 34 -13.39 10.30 44.15
CA THR A 34 -12.41 9.34 44.66
C THR A 34 -13.13 8.10 45.23
N VAL A 35 -13.38 7.11 44.36
CA VAL A 35 -14.05 5.82 44.66
C VAL A 35 -13.46 4.77 43.69
N LEU A 36 -12.93 3.60 44.08
CA LEU A 36 -12.67 3.01 45.40
C LEU A 36 -11.41 2.11 45.30
N TRP A 37 -10.66 1.89 46.39
CA TRP A 37 -9.58 0.89 46.46
C TRP A 37 -9.53 0.29 47.87
N ALA A 38 -10.12 -0.90 48.07
CA ALA A 38 -10.02 -1.62 49.35
C ALA A 38 -10.34 -3.13 49.23
N ILE A 39 -9.31 -3.94 49.50
CA ILE A 39 -9.35 -5.16 50.33
C ILE A 39 -10.24 -6.32 49.85
N CYS A 40 -9.59 -7.40 49.42
CA CYS A 40 -9.84 -8.72 50.00
C CYS A 40 -8.60 -9.62 49.89
N PHE A 41 -8.05 -10.02 51.04
CA PHE A 41 -6.93 -10.95 51.15
C PHE A 41 -7.21 -11.83 52.37
N PHE A 42 -7.60 -13.10 52.19
CA PHE A 42 -7.00 -14.26 52.86
C PHE A 42 -7.57 -15.62 52.43
N CYS A 43 -6.65 -16.58 52.25
CA CYS A 43 -6.77 -18.04 52.26
C CYS A 43 -7.86 -18.78 51.43
N GLY A 44 -7.36 -19.67 50.57
CA GLY A 44 -8.09 -20.78 49.98
C GLY A 44 -7.29 -21.43 48.84
N GLU A 45 -6.45 -22.42 49.16
CA GLU A 45 -5.73 -23.18 48.13
C GLU A 45 -6.72 -23.89 47.20
N ASN A 46 -6.69 -23.55 45.92
CA ASN A 46 -7.20 -24.37 44.82
C ASN A 46 -6.66 -23.80 43.49
N SER A 47 -5.59 -24.40 42.98
CA SER A 47 -5.10 -24.09 41.64
C SER A 47 -6.20 -24.44 40.62
N PRO A 48 -6.61 -23.52 39.72
CA PRO A 48 -7.45 -23.90 38.59
C PRO A 48 -6.69 -24.92 37.73
N PRO A 49 -7.38 -25.89 37.09
CA PRO A 49 -6.72 -26.81 36.18
C PRO A 49 -6.11 -26.01 35.02
N THR A 50 -4.78 -25.95 34.99
CA THR A 50 -4.03 -25.45 33.83
C THR A 50 -4.19 -26.46 32.71
N PHE A 51 -5.24 -26.29 31.91
CA PHE A 51 -5.26 -26.84 30.57
C PHE A 51 -4.01 -26.32 29.85
N PRO A 52 -3.20 -27.17 29.20
CA PRO A 52 -2.19 -26.65 28.31
C PRO A 52 -2.90 -25.80 27.25
N PRO A 53 -2.32 -24.67 26.82
CA PRO A 53 -2.82 -24.01 25.62
C PRO A 53 -2.86 -25.06 24.51
N PRO A 54 -3.88 -25.07 23.63
CA PRO A 54 -3.87 -25.96 22.48
C PRO A 54 -2.54 -25.77 21.72
N ASP A 55 -1.99 -26.85 21.17
CA ASP A 55 -0.72 -26.87 20.43
C ASP A 55 -0.85 -26.10 19.08
N VAL A 56 -1.11 -24.78 19.13
CA VAL A 56 -1.31 -23.90 17.97
C VAL A 56 -0.08 -23.94 17.07
N GLU A 57 1.13 -23.94 17.64
CA GLU A 57 2.38 -24.05 16.89
C GLU A 57 2.47 -25.36 16.10
N LYS A 58 2.14 -26.52 16.68
CA LYS A 58 2.13 -27.79 15.94
C LYS A 58 1.05 -27.83 14.87
N GLY A 59 -0.08 -27.17 15.11
CA GLY A 59 -1.13 -26.96 14.11
C GLY A 59 -0.62 -26.16 12.91
N HIS A 60 0.02 -25.01 13.15
CA HIS A 60 0.62 -24.18 12.10
C HIS A 60 1.70 -24.94 11.34
N ASP A 61 2.56 -25.69 12.02
CA ASP A 61 3.64 -26.47 11.40
C ASP A 61 3.11 -27.61 10.50
N GLN A 62 2.01 -28.25 10.88
CA GLN A 62 1.35 -29.27 10.06
C GLN A 62 0.61 -28.65 8.87
N ILE A 63 -0.11 -27.54 9.07
CA ILE A 63 -0.79 -26.83 7.98
C ILE A 63 0.22 -26.32 6.95
N SER A 64 1.31 -25.69 7.37
CA SER A 64 2.37 -25.23 6.45
C SER A 64 2.93 -26.37 5.60
N ARG A 65 3.22 -27.54 6.19
CA ARG A 65 3.69 -28.72 5.43
C ARG A 65 2.66 -29.26 4.45
N LEU A 66 1.37 -29.22 4.80
CA LEU A 66 0.28 -29.60 3.91
C LEU A 66 0.16 -28.63 2.73
N ILE A 67 0.26 -27.32 2.98
CA ILE A 67 0.25 -26.29 1.93
C ILE A 67 1.44 -26.50 0.98
N THR A 68 2.65 -26.66 1.51
CA THR A 68 3.88 -26.92 0.72
C THR A 68 3.81 -28.23 -0.10
N SER A 69 2.96 -29.19 0.29
CA SER A 69 2.73 -30.41 -0.50
C SER A 69 1.71 -30.24 -1.64
N GLN A 70 0.91 -29.17 -1.61
CA GLN A 70 -0.16 -28.86 -2.58
C GLN A 70 0.22 -27.71 -3.52
N SER A 71 1.11 -26.82 -3.10
CA SER A 71 1.56 -25.70 -3.92
C SER A 71 2.49 -26.14 -5.05
N SER A 72 2.46 -25.36 -6.13
CA SER A 72 3.18 -25.62 -7.39
C SER A 72 4.26 -24.58 -7.68
N SER A 73 4.30 -23.50 -6.90
CA SER A 73 5.25 -22.41 -7.01
C SER A 73 5.34 -21.68 -5.66
N PRO A 74 6.44 -20.94 -5.38
CA PRO A 74 6.55 -20.10 -4.19
C PRO A 74 5.45 -19.03 -4.10
N ALA A 75 4.96 -18.52 -5.23
CA ALA A 75 3.86 -17.57 -5.27
C ALA A 75 2.52 -18.20 -4.89
N HIS A 76 2.25 -19.42 -5.39
CA HIS A 76 1.07 -20.19 -5.01
C HIS A 76 1.11 -20.55 -3.51
N GLU A 77 2.27 -20.98 -2.99
CA GLU A 77 2.48 -21.20 -1.55
C GLU A 77 2.10 -19.97 -0.72
N ALA A 78 2.62 -18.79 -1.08
CA ALA A 78 2.37 -17.55 -0.35
C ALA A 78 0.87 -17.17 -0.32
N ARG A 79 0.13 -17.40 -1.40
CA ARG A 79 -1.33 -17.17 -1.46
C ARG A 79 -2.10 -18.16 -0.59
N LEU A 80 -1.75 -19.44 -0.62
CA LEU A 80 -2.37 -20.44 0.25
C LEU A 80 -2.08 -20.17 1.74
N GLN A 81 -0.84 -19.79 2.09
CA GLN A 81 -0.50 -19.39 3.46
C GLN A 81 -1.26 -18.13 3.90
N SER A 82 -1.51 -17.20 2.97
CA SER A 82 -2.34 -16.01 3.21
C SER A 82 -3.80 -16.38 3.49
N ARG A 83 -4.40 -17.23 2.65
CA ARG A 83 -5.74 -17.81 2.80
C ARG A 83 -5.94 -18.55 4.13
N HIS A 84 -4.89 -19.20 4.63
CA HIS A 84 -4.87 -19.87 5.93
C HIS A 84 -4.46 -18.97 7.11
N ASN A 85 -4.31 -17.66 6.89
CA ASN A 85 -3.97 -16.65 7.90
C ASN A 85 -2.59 -16.84 8.57
N LEU A 86 -1.69 -17.58 7.94
CA LEU A 86 -0.34 -17.87 8.46
C LEU A 86 0.65 -16.73 8.20
N VAL A 87 0.32 -15.81 7.29
CA VAL A 87 1.17 -14.69 6.90
C VAL A 87 0.90 -13.45 7.77
N THR A 88 1.98 -12.84 8.25
CA THR A 88 1.99 -11.59 9.05
C THR A 88 2.59 -10.39 8.31
N ASN A 89 3.36 -10.62 7.26
CA ASN A 89 3.76 -9.63 6.26
C ASN A 89 4.22 -10.38 4.99
N THR A 90 4.20 -9.73 3.82
CA THR A 90 4.65 -10.34 2.56
C THR A 90 6.06 -9.97 2.15
N SER A 91 6.80 -9.19 2.94
CA SER A 91 8.17 -8.79 2.57
C SER A 91 9.09 -10.02 2.49
N GLY A 92 9.80 -10.16 1.38
CA GLY A 92 10.68 -11.32 1.12
C GLY A 92 9.95 -12.66 0.87
N LEU A 93 8.61 -12.71 0.87
CA LEU A 93 7.89 -13.91 0.45
C LEU A 93 8.00 -14.08 -1.07
N ALA A 94 8.28 -15.32 -1.50
CA ALA A 94 8.47 -15.72 -2.89
C ALA A 94 9.42 -14.81 -3.70
N PRO A 95 10.73 -14.74 -3.35
CA PRO A 95 11.68 -13.83 -4.00
C PRO A 95 11.66 -13.93 -5.53
N GLY A 96 11.68 -12.76 -6.19
CA GLY A 96 11.64 -12.64 -7.65
C GLY A 96 10.25 -12.76 -8.29
N TYR A 97 9.19 -13.05 -7.53
CA TYR A 97 7.80 -12.86 -7.96
C TYR A 97 7.33 -11.44 -7.62
N LEU A 98 6.47 -10.87 -8.47
CA LEU A 98 5.92 -9.53 -8.26
C LEU A 98 4.88 -9.54 -7.15
N GLN A 99 4.85 -8.46 -6.37
CA GLN A 99 3.78 -8.22 -5.42
C GLN A 99 2.83 -7.13 -5.92
N ALA A 100 1.53 -7.35 -5.72
CA ALA A 100 0.47 -6.45 -6.12
C ALA A 100 -0.25 -5.86 -4.90
N ASN A 101 -0.42 -4.54 -4.95
CA ASN A 101 -1.34 -3.79 -4.14
C ASN A 101 -2.78 -4.03 -4.63
N LEU A 102 -3.75 -3.84 -3.76
CA LEU A 102 -5.18 -4.07 -4.05
C LEU A 102 -6.02 -2.81 -3.89
N LEU A 103 -6.99 -2.67 -4.78
CA LEU A 103 -8.25 -1.96 -4.52
C LEU A 103 -9.45 -2.77 -5.06
N ILE A 104 -10.53 -2.88 -4.29
CA ILE A 104 -11.80 -3.52 -4.70
C ILE A 104 -12.93 -2.54 -4.43
N LEU A 105 -13.78 -2.27 -5.42
CA LEU A 105 -14.88 -1.31 -5.32
C LEU A 105 -16.08 -1.70 -6.19
N PRO A 106 -17.28 -1.15 -5.94
CA PRO A 106 -18.48 -1.45 -6.72
C PRO A 106 -18.32 -1.14 -8.21
N SER A 107 -18.92 -1.95 -9.06
CA SER A 107 -18.85 -1.86 -10.53
C SER A 107 -19.15 -0.46 -11.10
N GLN A 108 -20.09 0.26 -10.48
CA GLN A 108 -20.45 1.64 -10.87
C GLN A 108 -19.29 2.65 -10.80
N HIS A 109 -18.29 2.39 -9.94
CA HIS A 109 -17.08 3.22 -9.81
C HIS A 109 -15.88 2.62 -10.57
N ALA A 110 -15.95 1.35 -10.98
CA ALA A 110 -14.85 0.60 -11.60
C ALA A 110 -14.29 1.27 -12.87
N ARG A 111 -15.14 1.68 -13.81
CA ARG A 111 -14.68 2.37 -15.03
C ARG A 111 -13.94 3.68 -14.72
N GLN A 112 -14.44 4.44 -13.75
CA GLN A 112 -13.86 5.71 -13.35
C GLN A 112 -12.48 5.51 -12.68
N PHE A 113 -12.32 4.40 -11.95
CA PHE A 113 -11.05 4.02 -11.33
C PHE A 113 -10.05 3.46 -12.36
N HIS A 114 -10.52 2.68 -13.35
CA HIS A 114 -9.70 2.26 -14.48
C HIS A 114 -9.15 3.46 -15.25
N ASP A 115 -10.02 4.43 -15.59
CA ASP A 115 -9.63 5.68 -16.24
C ASP A 115 -8.65 6.50 -15.37
N LEU A 116 -8.78 6.47 -14.03
CA LEU A 116 -7.81 7.08 -13.12
C LEU A 116 -6.43 6.40 -13.25
N CYS A 117 -6.39 5.06 -13.31
CA CYS A 117 -5.13 4.31 -13.46
C CYS A 117 -4.46 4.62 -14.81
N LEU A 118 -5.21 4.57 -15.91
CA LEU A 118 -4.71 4.92 -17.24
C LEU A 118 -4.17 6.35 -17.34
N ARG A 119 -4.77 7.30 -16.61
CA ARG A 119 -4.32 8.70 -16.56
C ARG A 119 -3.13 8.93 -15.62
N ASN A 120 -2.89 8.04 -14.65
CA ASN A 120 -1.84 8.18 -13.65
C ASN A 120 -0.96 6.90 -13.56
N PRO A 121 -0.40 6.40 -14.67
CA PRO A 121 0.18 5.05 -14.73
C PRO A 121 1.41 4.85 -13.85
N VAL A 122 2.11 5.94 -13.47
CA VAL A 122 3.27 5.87 -12.56
C VAL A 122 2.81 5.66 -11.10
N SER A 123 1.71 6.30 -10.68
CA SER A 123 1.18 6.24 -9.31
C SER A 123 0.19 5.10 -9.10
N CYS A 124 -0.54 4.73 -10.14
CA CYS A 124 -1.54 3.67 -10.18
C CYS A 124 -1.25 2.69 -11.34
N PRO A 125 -0.07 2.04 -11.38
CA PRO A 125 0.27 1.10 -12.44
C PRO A 125 -0.64 -0.13 -12.36
N LEU A 126 -1.51 -0.33 -13.35
CA LEU A 126 -2.44 -1.46 -13.36
C LEU A 126 -1.72 -2.75 -13.80
N LEU A 127 -1.79 -3.79 -12.96
CA LEU A 127 -1.28 -5.13 -13.24
C LEU A 127 -2.39 -6.12 -13.57
N GLY A 128 -3.58 -5.96 -12.97
CA GLY A 128 -4.66 -6.93 -13.06
C GLY A 128 -6.03 -6.31 -12.80
N ILE A 129 -7.07 -6.83 -13.42
CA ILE A 129 -8.48 -6.49 -13.14
C ILE A 129 -9.33 -7.76 -13.10
N THR A 130 -10.29 -7.86 -12.17
CA THR A 130 -11.29 -8.94 -12.19
C THR A 130 -12.53 -8.55 -13.00
N SER A 131 -13.37 -9.53 -13.34
CA SER A 131 -14.72 -9.22 -13.81
C SER A 131 -15.63 -8.83 -12.63
N PRO A 132 -16.69 -8.01 -12.82
CA PRO A 132 -17.64 -7.72 -11.77
C PRO A 132 -18.21 -9.00 -11.15
N GLY A 133 -18.14 -9.07 -9.81
CA GLY A 133 -18.62 -10.20 -9.01
C GLY A 133 -17.69 -11.42 -8.96
N ASP A 134 -16.69 -11.52 -9.84
CA ASP A 134 -15.76 -12.66 -9.92
C ASP A 134 -14.49 -12.40 -9.08
N PRO A 135 -14.27 -13.15 -7.98
CA PRO A 135 -13.04 -13.07 -7.18
C PRO A 135 -11.98 -14.09 -7.64
N HIS A 136 -12.28 -14.95 -8.61
CA HIS A 136 -11.46 -16.11 -8.98
C HIS A 136 -10.63 -15.89 -10.26
N THR A 137 -11.01 -14.95 -11.13
CA THR A 137 -10.27 -14.65 -12.37
C THR A 137 -9.69 -13.23 -12.39
N VAL A 138 -8.40 -13.12 -12.66
CA VAL A 138 -7.71 -11.85 -12.96
C VAL A 138 -7.35 -11.80 -14.44
N ARG A 139 -7.56 -10.64 -15.08
CA ARG A 139 -7.05 -10.32 -16.41
C ARG A 139 -5.87 -9.36 -16.33
N PRO A 140 -4.76 -9.61 -17.06
CA PRO A 140 -4.51 -10.78 -17.90
C PRO A 140 -4.28 -12.06 -17.08
N ALA A 141 -4.72 -13.21 -17.61
CA ALA A 141 -4.66 -14.50 -16.93
C ALA A 141 -3.22 -15.02 -16.66
N ALA A 142 -2.19 -14.38 -17.23
CA ALA A 142 -0.80 -14.67 -16.88
C ALA A 142 -0.42 -14.15 -15.48
N CYS A 143 -1.14 -13.14 -14.96
CA CYS A 143 -0.87 -12.51 -13.66
C CYS A 143 -1.17 -13.47 -12.48
N ILE A 144 -2.27 -14.22 -12.59
CA ILE A 144 -2.65 -15.30 -11.67
C ILE A 144 -3.12 -16.49 -12.51
N GLN A 145 -2.41 -17.60 -12.42
CA GLN A 145 -2.57 -18.79 -13.28
C GLN A 145 -3.24 -19.96 -12.56
N HIS A 146 -3.41 -19.87 -11.25
CA HIS A 146 -3.90 -20.97 -10.42
C HIS A 146 -5.43 -20.93 -10.26
N PRO A 147 -6.15 -22.04 -10.57
CA PRO A 147 -7.61 -22.05 -10.68
C PRO A 147 -8.34 -22.02 -9.33
N ASP A 148 -7.61 -22.21 -8.23
CA ASP A 148 -8.12 -22.13 -6.86
C ASP A 148 -7.96 -20.72 -6.24
N PHE A 149 -7.44 -19.74 -6.99
CA PHE A 149 -7.27 -18.37 -6.52
C PHE A 149 -8.59 -17.78 -6.01
N ASP A 150 -8.52 -17.02 -4.90
CA ASP A 150 -9.67 -16.27 -4.38
C ASP A 150 -9.21 -14.91 -3.83
N LEU A 151 -9.56 -13.84 -4.54
CA LEU A 151 -9.25 -12.45 -4.17
C LEU A 151 -9.74 -12.08 -2.75
N ARG A 152 -10.74 -12.80 -2.21
CA ARG A 152 -11.37 -12.55 -0.90
C ARG A 152 -10.57 -13.10 0.29
N THR A 153 -9.60 -13.98 0.05
CA THR A 153 -8.80 -14.63 1.09
C THR A 153 -7.28 -14.63 0.82
N ASP A 154 -6.85 -14.45 -0.43
CA ASP A 154 -5.45 -14.69 -0.82
C ASP A 154 -4.51 -13.50 -0.51
N PHE A 155 -5.02 -12.41 0.09
CA PHE A 155 -4.20 -11.40 0.77
C PHE A 155 -4.19 -11.67 2.28
N PRO A 156 -3.04 -11.50 2.98
CA PRO A 156 -2.97 -11.75 4.42
C PRO A 156 -3.87 -10.85 5.29
N MET A 157 -4.16 -9.63 4.83
CA MET A 157 -5.02 -8.65 5.50
C MET A 157 -5.54 -7.56 4.54
N TYR A 158 -6.79 -7.17 4.74
CA TYR A 158 -7.53 -6.17 3.99
C TYR A 158 -7.97 -5.03 4.89
N ARG A 159 -7.93 -3.79 4.39
CA ARG A 159 -8.54 -2.60 4.99
C ARG A 159 -9.92 -2.38 4.39
N VAL A 160 -10.90 -2.07 5.24
CA VAL A 160 -12.28 -1.77 4.86
C VAL A 160 -12.52 -0.27 4.92
N TYR A 161 -13.14 0.27 3.87
CA TYR A 161 -13.53 1.67 3.77
C TYR A 161 -15.02 1.81 3.44
N GLN A 162 -15.65 2.87 3.94
CA GLN A 162 -16.99 3.28 3.56
C GLN A 162 -17.01 4.81 3.46
N HIS A 163 -17.54 5.38 2.37
CA HIS A 163 -17.58 6.83 2.14
C HIS A 163 -16.21 7.52 2.34
N GLY A 164 -15.14 6.88 1.83
CA GLY A 164 -13.75 7.33 1.97
C GLY A 164 -13.16 7.22 3.38
N LYS A 165 -13.89 6.69 4.37
CA LYS A 165 -13.41 6.53 5.76
C LYS A 165 -13.02 5.09 6.04
N TYR A 166 -11.82 4.89 6.58
CA TYR A 166 -11.35 3.59 7.06
C TYR A 166 -12.18 3.13 8.28
N LEU A 167 -12.72 1.92 8.22
CA LEU A 167 -13.57 1.31 9.26
C LEU A 167 -12.83 0.29 10.12
N GLY A 168 -11.78 -0.34 9.60
CA GLY A 168 -11.07 -1.44 10.25
C GLY A 168 -10.45 -2.40 9.25
N SER A 169 -9.79 -3.44 9.76
CA SER A 169 -9.15 -4.47 8.93
C SER A 169 -9.75 -5.84 9.17
N ARG A 170 -9.73 -6.69 8.14
CA ARG A 170 -10.16 -8.08 8.17
C ARG A 170 -9.18 -8.96 7.41
N ARG A 171 -9.25 -10.28 7.57
CA ARG A 171 -8.47 -11.25 6.78
C ARG A 171 -9.31 -12.03 5.76
N ASP A 172 -10.60 -11.75 5.73
CA ASP A 172 -11.58 -12.42 4.87
C ASP A 172 -12.59 -11.37 4.37
N LEU A 173 -13.03 -11.51 3.12
CA LEU A 173 -14.06 -10.68 2.50
C LEU A 173 -15.33 -11.47 2.11
N ARG A 174 -15.36 -12.80 2.30
CA ARG A 174 -16.45 -13.67 1.78
C ARG A 174 -17.82 -13.36 2.38
N ASP A 175 -17.87 -12.86 3.61
CA ASP A 175 -19.09 -12.50 4.34
C ASP A 175 -19.72 -11.17 3.88
N VAL A 176 -18.94 -10.30 3.24
CA VAL A 176 -19.39 -8.99 2.72
C VAL A 176 -19.20 -8.83 1.22
N TRP A 177 -18.87 -9.89 0.50
CA TRP A 177 -18.69 -9.85 -0.95
C TRP A 177 -20.04 -9.60 -1.64
N ALA A 178 -20.07 -8.62 -2.55
CA ALA A 178 -21.20 -8.33 -3.41
C ALA A 178 -20.89 -8.77 -4.86
N ASP A 179 -21.93 -9.22 -5.56
CA ASP A 179 -21.86 -9.76 -6.93
C ASP A 179 -21.52 -8.69 -8.00
N ASP A 180 -21.26 -7.45 -7.60
CA ASP A 180 -20.86 -6.35 -8.48
C ASP A 180 -19.43 -5.84 -8.21
N TYR A 181 -18.69 -6.43 -7.27
CA TYR A 181 -17.33 -5.96 -6.95
C TYR A 181 -16.33 -6.20 -8.07
N VAL A 182 -15.49 -5.19 -8.34
CA VAL A 182 -14.36 -5.27 -9.27
C VAL A 182 -13.06 -5.07 -8.49
N GLY A 183 -12.17 -6.04 -8.58
CA GLY A 183 -10.82 -5.98 -8.03
C GLY A 183 -9.81 -5.44 -9.02
N PHE A 184 -8.91 -4.59 -8.54
CA PHE A 184 -7.79 -4.00 -9.27
C PHE A 184 -6.49 -4.38 -8.56
N LEU A 185 -5.63 -5.12 -9.25
CA LEU A 185 -4.25 -5.39 -8.84
C LEU A 185 -3.35 -4.28 -9.40
N ILE A 186 -2.60 -3.64 -8.51
CA ILE A 186 -1.83 -2.43 -8.79
C ILE A 186 -0.37 -2.70 -8.42
N GLY A 187 0.57 -2.29 -9.27
CA GLY A 187 1.99 -2.55 -9.07
C GLY A 187 2.50 -2.06 -7.72
N CYS A 188 3.45 -2.80 -7.14
CA CYS A 188 4.10 -2.46 -5.89
C CYS A 188 5.61 -2.31 -6.03
N SER A 189 6.16 -1.32 -5.32
CA SER A 189 7.61 -1.03 -5.26
C SER A 189 8.47 -2.17 -4.73
N PHE A 190 7.92 -3.11 -3.95
CA PHE A 190 8.67 -4.25 -3.37
C PHE A 190 9.41 -5.04 -4.46
N SER A 191 8.80 -5.19 -5.64
CA SER A 191 9.37 -5.88 -6.80
C SER A 191 10.74 -5.36 -7.24
N PHE A 192 11.03 -4.07 -7.07
CA PHE A 192 12.33 -3.49 -7.41
C PHE A 192 13.30 -3.44 -6.21
N GLU A 193 12.81 -3.62 -4.98
CA GLU A 193 13.68 -3.60 -3.78
C GLU A 193 14.59 -4.84 -3.70
N ASP A 194 14.08 -6.00 -4.12
CA ASP A 194 14.88 -7.22 -4.30
C ASP A 194 16.01 -6.99 -5.31
N ALA A 195 15.72 -6.31 -6.42
CA ALA A 195 16.71 -5.98 -7.46
C ALA A 195 17.76 -4.97 -6.98
N LEU A 196 17.34 -3.94 -6.23
CA LEU A 196 18.25 -3.00 -5.56
C LEU A 196 19.16 -3.74 -4.56
N THR A 197 18.59 -4.64 -3.76
CA THR A 197 19.33 -5.47 -2.80
C THR A 197 20.34 -6.38 -3.49
N GLY A 198 19.94 -7.07 -4.57
CA GLY A 198 20.84 -7.87 -5.41
C GLY A 198 21.95 -7.06 -6.08
N ALA A 199 21.73 -5.77 -6.34
CA ALA A 199 22.76 -4.83 -6.79
C ALA A 199 23.65 -4.28 -5.65
N GLY A 200 23.44 -4.67 -4.38
CA GLY A 200 24.14 -4.11 -3.23
C GLY A 200 23.65 -2.70 -2.81
N LEU A 201 22.55 -2.23 -3.40
CA LEU A 201 21.86 -0.97 -3.10
C LEU A 201 20.67 -1.23 -2.17
N GLN A 202 20.83 -2.11 -1.17
CA GLN A 202 19.73 -2.53 -0.30
C GLN A 202 19.09 -1.31 0.41
N PRO A 203 17.75 -1.13 0.29
CA PRO A 203 17.03 -0.03 0.93
C PRO A 203 17.21 0.03 2.45
N ARG A 204 17.27 1.25 2.99
CA ARG A 204 17.49 1.52 4.42
C ARG A 204 16.47 0.83 5.33
N HIS A 205 15.19 0.85 4.97
CA HIS A 205 14.11 0.29 5.80
C HIS A 205 14.23 -1.23 5.96
N GLN A 206 14.76 -1.93 4.96
CA GLN A 206 15.06 -3.36 5.07
C GLN A 206 16.21 -3.63 6.04
N LYS A 207 17.29 -2.82 5.98
CA LYS A 207 18.44 -2.92 6.91
C LYS A 207 18.03 -2.65 8.36
N THR A 208 17.07 -1.77 8.58
CA THR A 208 16.59 -1.38 9.92
C THR A 208 15.36 -2.14 10.39
N ASN A 209 14.81 -3.04 9.57
CA ASN A 209 13.54 -3.74 9.80
C ASN A 209 12.38 -2.78 10.14
N THR A 210 12.22 -1.73 9.34
CA THR A 210 11.17 -0.70 9.45
C THR A 210 10.27 -0.66 8.22
N ILE A 211 9.13 0.02 8.34
CA ILE A 211 8.24 0.31 7.22
C ILE A 211 8.78 1.53 6.45
N VAL A 212 8.87 1.41 5.11
CA VAL A 212 9.30 2.49 4.22
C VAL A 212 8.53 3.79 4.49
N ALA A 213 9.24 4.93 4.52
CA ALA A 213 8.63 6.24 4.72
C ALA A 213 7.84 6.68 3.49
N MET A 214 6.62 7.18 3.68
CA MET A 214 5.72 7.62 2.63
C MET A 214 5.13 9.01 2.93
N TYR A 215 4.95 9.83 1.89
CA TYR A 215 4.59 11.24 2.02
C TYR A 215 3.49 11.63 1.03
N ARG A 216 2.56 12.46 1.49
CA ARG A 216 1.56 13.16 0.67
C ARG A 216 2.25 14.31 -0.07
N THR A 217 2.26 14.26 -1.40
CA THR A 217 2.86 15.34 -2.20
C THR A 217 1.86 16.44 -2.53
N ASN A 218 2.37 17.56 -3.03
CA ASN A 218 1.61 18.62 -3.68
C ASN A 218 1.23 18.30 -5.15
N ILE A 219 1.64 17.16 -5.71
CA ILE A 219 1.38 16.81 -7.12
C ILE A 219 -0.04 16.23 -7.24
N PRO A 220 -0.98 16.93 -7.91
CA PRO A 220 -2.34 16.42 -8.09
C PRO A 220 -2.35 15.23 -9.04
N LEU A 221 -3.24 14.26 -8.78
CA LEU A 221 -3.58 13.25 -9.78
C LEU A 221 -4.40 13.89 -10.92
N LEU A 222 -4.23 13.38 -12.12
CA LEU A 222 -5.13 13.67 -13.23
C LEU A 222 -6.49 12.99 -12.93
N PRO A 223 -7.56 13.73 -12.66
CA PRO A 223 -8.79 13.18 -12.06
C PRO A 223 -9.59 12.32 -13.05
N ALA A 224 -10.40 11.40 -12.55
CA ALA A 224 -11.33 10.63 -13.37
C ALA A 224 -12.65 10.39 -12.62
N GLY A 225 -13.77 10.81 -13.20
CA GLY A 225 -15.09 10.67 -12.57
C GLY A 225 -15.15 11.28 -11.17
N ILE A 226 -15.57 10.49 -10.17
CA ILE A 226 -15.60 10.89 -8.75
C ILE A 226 -14.21 11.08 -8.11
N PHE A 227 -13.16 10.49 -8.68
CA PHE A 227 -11.79 10.55 -8.16
C PHE A 227 -11.15 11.90 -8.48
N THR A 228 -11.44 12.87 -7.61
CA THR A 228 -11.03 14.27 -7.69
C THR A 228 -10.28 14.68 -6.43
N ASN A 229 -9.38 15.66 -6.53
CA ASN A 229 -8.67 16.28 -5.39
C ASN A 229 -7.71 15.36 -4.60
N ALA A 230 -7.33 14.21 -5.16
CA ALA A 230 -6.25 13.38 -4.63
C ALA A 230 -4.88 13.82 -5.18
N THR A 231 -3.83 13.58 -4.40
CA THR A 231 -2.42 13.80 -4.80
C THR A 231 -1.65 12.50 -4.89
N CYS A 232 -0.53 12.52 -5.62
CA CYS A 232 0.41 11.41 -5.66
C CYS A 232 1.03 11.18 -4.28
N ILE A 233 1.09 9.92 -3.84
CA ILE A 233 1.91 9.51 -2.69
C ILE A 233 3.25 9.03 -3.19
N VAL A 234 4.32 9.45 -2.52
CA VAL A 234 5.67 8.96 -2.78
C VAL A 234 6.21 8.15 -1.60
N SER A 235 6.97 7.11 -1.89
CA SER A 235 7.82 6.39 -0.94
C SER A 235 9.26 6.89 -1.05
N MET A 236 9.96 7.02 0.07
CA MET A 236 11.32 7.55 0.15
C MET A 236 12.31 6.51 0.65
N ARG A 237 13.46 6.43 -0.01
CA ARG A 237 14.62 5.64 0.42
C ARG A 237 15.86 6.53 0.32
N PRO A 238 16.72 6.63 1.36
CA PRO A 238 17.93 7.42 1.28
C PRO A 238 19.00 6.67 0.47
N TYR A 239 19.75 7.41 -0.34
CA TYR A 239 20.91 6.93 -1.09
C TYR A 239 21.96 8.03 -1.21
N ARG A 240 23.22 7.64 -1.45
CA ARG A 240 24.28 8.59 -1.79
C ARG A 240 24.08 9.15 -3.20
N PRO A 241 24.39 10.43 -3.47
CA PRO A 241 24.28 11.04 -4.80
C PRO A 241 25.00 10.25 -5.92
N GLU A 242 26.16 9.67 -5.61
CA GLU A 242 26.95 8.83 -6.53
C GLU A 242 26.25 7.53 -6.94
N ASP A 243 25.34 6.98 -6.12
CA ASP A 243 24.60 5.75 -6.42
C ASP A 243 23.33 6.00 -7.27
N ILE A 244 22.88 7.25 -7.43
CA ILE A 244 21.54 7.55 -7.96
C ILE A 244 21.34 7.04 -9.40
N GLU A 245 22.31 7.20 -10.30
CA GLU A 245 22.17 6.67 -11.67
C GLU A 245 22.10 5.13 -11.67
N ARG A 246 22.81 4.46 -10.76
CA ARG A 246 22.76 3.00 -10.61
C ARG A 246 21.42 2.53 -10.02
N VAL A 247 20.88 3.27 -9.04
CA VAL A 247 19.51 3.09 -8.52
C VAL A 247 18.48 3.24 -9.63
N ARG A 248 18.63 4.27 -10.49
CA ARG A 248 17.76 4.48 -11.66
C ARG A 248 17.87 3.34 -12.67
N ASP A 249 19.08 2.92 -13.04
CA ASP A 249 19.28 1.83 -14.00
C ASP A 249 18.69 0.48 -13.53
N VAL A 250 18.80 0.18 -12.23
CA VAL A 250 18.19 -1.03 -11.62
C VAL A 250 16.66 -0.95 -11.58
N THR A 251 16.09 0.24 -11.34
CA THR A 251 14.63 0.42 -11.18
C THR A 251 13.91 0.74 -12.49
N ARG A 252 14.60 1.23 -13.53
CA ARG A 252 14.00 1.61 -14.82
C ARG A 252 13.24 0.49 -15.53
N PRO A 253 13.65 -0.80 -15.52
CA PRO A 253 12.86 -1.88 -16.12
C PRO A 253 11.46 -2.06 -15.49
N TYR A 254 11.28 -1.63 -14.24
CA TYR A 254 10.07 -1.83 -13.44
C TYR A 254 8.99 -0.76 -13.69
N LEU A 255 8.88 -0.20 -14.91
CA LEU A 255 7.91 0.87 -15.24
C LEU A 255 6.46 0.53 -14.86
N ALA A 256 6.07 -0.73 -15.06
CA ALA A 256 4.76 -1.26 -14.69
C ALA A 256 4.60 -1.55 -13.18
N THR A 257 5.59 -1.22 -12.35
CA THR A 257 5.51 -1.19 -10.87
C THR A 257 6.25 0.04 -10.32
N HIS A 258 5.86 1.22 -10.82
CA HIS A 258 6.37 2.58 -10.50
C HIS A 258 7.67 3.02 -11.20
N GLY A 259 8.57 2.11 -11.59
CA GLY A 259 9.76 2.43 -12.39
C GLY A 259 10.87 3.19 -11.67
N GLU A 260 11.54 4.10 -12.38
CA GLU A 260 12.63 4.91 -11.84
C GLU A 260 12.12 6.03 -10.89
N PRO A 261 12.97 6.57 -9.99
CA PRO A 261 12.62 7.69 -9.11
C PRO A 261 11.89 8.86 -9.80
N VAL A 262 10.82 9.34 -9.17
CA VAL A 262 10.10 10.57 -9.58
C VAL A 262 10.82 11.84 -9.14
N GLY A 263 11.83 11.73 -8.26
CA GLY A 263 12.70 12.83 -7.85
C GLY A 263 13.71 12.40 -6.79
N TRP A 264 14.78 13.18 -6.62
CA TRP A 264 15.80 12.95 -5.62
C TRP A 264 16.49 14.26 -5.19
N GLY A 265 17.19 14.20 -4.06
CA GLY A 265 17.87 15.35 -3.48
C GLY A 265 16.96 16.26 -2.65
N TRP A 266 17.58 17.16 -1.90
CA TRP A 266 16.85 18.11 -1.04
C TRP A 266 15.92 19.03 -1.82
N GLU A 267 16.27 19.42 -3.05
CA GLU A 267 15.36 20.16 -3.95
C GLU A 267 14.09 19.36 -4.31
N ALA A 268 14.13 18.02 -4.34
CA ALA A 268 12.93 17.22 -4.61
C ALA A 268 11.97 17.27 -3.43
N VAL A 269 12.46 17.38 -2.18
CA VAL A 269 11.63 17.57 -0.98
C VAL A 269 10.76 18.82 -1.15
N GLU A 270 11.38 19.95 -1.53
CA GLU A 270 10.69 21.21 -1.79
C GLU A 270 9.71 21.10 -2.97
N ARG A 271 10.16 20.55 -4.12
CA ARG A 271 9.32 20.39 -5.32
C ARG A 271 8.07 19.55 -5.05
N LEU A 272 8.21 18.47 -4.28
CA LEU A 272 7.13 17.56 -3.89
C LEU A 272 6.25 18.13 -2.75
N GLY A 273 6.62 19.26 -2.15
CA GLY A 273 5.87 19.90 -1.07
C GLY A 273 5.97 19.19 0.28
N ILE A 274 6.98 18.34 0.46
CA ILE A 274 7.20 17.58 1.70
C ILE A 274 7.75 18.54 2.76
N ARG A 275 7.05 18.65 3.89
CA ARG A 275 7.39 19.64 4.94
C ARG A 275 8.57 19.23 5.80
N ASP A 276 8.66 17.95 6.14
CA ASP A 276 9.72 17.37 6.95
C ASP A 276 9.93 15.91 6.52
N VAL A 277 11.16 15.57 6.14
CA VAL A 277 11.50 14.20 5.73
C VAL A 277 11.56 13.24 6.93
N HIS A 278 11.74 13.73 8.14
CA HIS A 278 11.82 12.90 9.34
C HIS A 278 10.45 12.57 9.94
N HIS A 279 9.37 13.21 9.46
CA HIS A 279 7.99 12.96 9.88
C HIS A 279 7.12 12.56 8.67
N PRO A 280 7.16 11.28 8.25
CA PRO A 280 6.36 10.80 7.13
C PRO A 280 4.87 10.75 7.46
N ASP A 281 4.02 10.95 6.45
CA ASP A 281 2.57 10.81 6.57
C ASP A 281 2.15 9.35 6.82
N PHE A 282 2.93 8.38 6.33
CA PHE A 282 2.72 6.95 6.56
C PHE A 282 4.05 6.19 6.64
N GLY A 283 4.06 5.03 7.31
CA GLY A 283 5.26 4.23 7.54
C GLY A 283 6.10 4.77 8.70
N GLN A 284 7.42 4.56 8.65
CA GLN A 284 8.33 4.94 9.74
C GLN A 284 9.48 5.83 9.25
N PRO A 285 9.95 6.79 10.06
CA PRO A 285 11.11 7.63 9.74
C PRO A 285 12.33 6.80 9.37
N GLN A 286 13.08 7.25 8.36
CA GLN A 286 14.30 6.59 7.90
C GLN A 286 15.55 7.30 8.42
N VAL A 287 16.57 6.51 8.78
CA VAL A 287 17.88 7.01 9.19
C VAL A 287 18.70 7.35 7.94
N PHE A 288 19.24 8.57 7.89
CA PHE A 288 20.18 9.00 6.87
C PHE A 288 21.61 8.81 7.40
N GLU A 289 22.47 8.18 6.60
CA GLU A 289 23.93 8.20 6.79
C GLU A 289 24.54 9.49 6.21
N GLU A 290 25.78 9.79 6.60
CA GLU A 290 26.49 10.97 6.14
C GLU A 290 26.65 10.98 4.61
N GLY A 291 26.16 12.06 3.98
CA GLY A 291 26.16 12.25 2.53
C GLY A 291 24.94 11.66 1.80
N GLU A 292 24.04 10.93 2.47
CA GLU A 292 22.81 10.45 1.84
C GLU A 292 21.81 11.58 1.56
N VAL A 293 21.04 11.43 0.49
CA VAL A 293 19.94 12.31 0.08
C VAL A 293 18.66 11.50 -0.13
N PRO A 294 17.47 12.10 0.02
CA PRO A 294 16.22 11.37 -0.18
C PRO A 294 15.99 11.11 -1.66
N VAL A 295 15.59 9.87 -1.99
CA VAL A 295 15.16 9.46 -3.33
C VAL A 295 13.72 8.97 -3.27
N PHE A 296 12.87 9.46 -4.17
CA PHE A 296 11.42 9.30 -4.12
C PHE A 296 10.90 8.50 -5.31
N TRP A 297 10.00 7.55 -5.05
CA TRP A 297 9.23 6.81 -6.05
C TRP A 297 7.74 7.04 -5.81
N ALA A 298 6.92 7.03 -6.86
CA ALA A 298 5.48 6.93 -6.66
C ALA A 298 5.11 5.64 -5.90
N CYS A 299 3.99 5.66 -5.17
CA CYS A 299 3.59 4.59 -4.27
C CYS A 299 2.14 4.16 -4.51
N GLY A 300 1.91 2.84 -4.57
CA GLY A 300 0.60 2.21 -4.73
C GLY A 300 -0.37 2.33 -3.54
N VAL A 301 -0.06 3.19 -2.55
CA VAL A 301 -1.04 3.73 -1.58
C VAL A 301 -1.86 4.89 -2.20
N THR A 302 -1.39 5.49 -3.31
CA THR A 302 -2.11 6.54 -4.05
C THR A 302 -3.58 6.20 -4.39
N PRO A 303 -3.92 4.97 -4.85
CA PRO A 303 -5.29 4.49 -4.95
C PRO A 303 -6.16 4.66 -3.70
N GLN A 304 -5.63 4.36 -2.51
CA GLN A 304 -6.37 4.52 -1.24
C GLN A 304 -6.69 6.00 -1.00
N MET A 305 -5.78 6.90 -1.35
CA MET A 305 -5.99 8.35 -1.24
C MET A 305 -7.04 8.88 -2.23
N ALA A 306 -7.14 8.27 -3.41
CA ALA A 306 -8.20 8.58 -4.36
C ALA A 306 -9.58 8.20 -3.81
N VAL A 307 -9.68 7.08 -3.08
CA VAL A 307 -10.90 6.66 -2.37
C VAL A 307 -11.22 7.58 -1.19
N GLU A 308 -10.22 7.91 -0.35
CA GLU A 308 -10.38 8.87 0.75
C GLU A 308 -10.88 10.23 0.23
N ALA A 309 -10.31 10.73 -0.86
CA ALA A 309 -10.69 12.02 -1.48
C ALA A 309 -12.04 11.99 -2.22
N ALA A 310 -12.49 10.82 -2.69
CA ALA A 310 -13.83 10.65 -3.24
C ALA A 310 -14.91 10.78 -2.14
N GLY A 311 -14.59 10.35 -0.90
CA GLY A 311 -15.43 10.57 0.28
C GLY A 311 -16.84 10.02 0.10
N ASP A 312 -17.85 10.83 0.41
CA ASP A 312 -19.27 10.46 0.32
C ASP A 312 -19.73 10.15 -1.13
N LYS A 313 -18.96 10.51 -2.18
CA LYS A 313 -19.23 10.09 -3.56
C LYS A 313 -18.93 8.61 -3.81
N MET A 314 -18.14 7.99 -2.91
CA MET A 314 -17.89 6.55 -2.92
C MET A 314 -19.00 5.85 -2.14
N GLU A 315 -19.97 5.33 -2.88
CA GLU A 315 -21.02 4.46 -2.35
C GLU A 315 -20.53 3.02 -2.18
N GLY A 316 -21.15 2.27 -1.26
CA GLY A 316 -20.78 0.90 -0.91
C GLY A 316 -19.54 0.80 -0.02
N LEU A 317 -19.14 -0.44 0.29
CA LEU A 317 -17.84 -0.71 0.89
C LEU A 317 -16.77 -0.77 -0.20
N VAL A 318 -15.57 -0.30 0.13
CA VAL A 318 -14.35 -0.44 -0.68
C VAL A 318 -13.31 -1.18 0.15
N PHE A 319 -12.56 -2.07 -0.48
CA PHE A 319 -11.49 -2.80 0.18
C PHE A 319 -10.14 -2.45 -0.43
N ALA A 320 -9.09 -2.42 0.38
CA ALA A 320 -7.72 -2.37 -0.07
C ALA A 320 -6.91 -3.43 0.70
N HIS A 321 -5.68 -3.69 0.28
CA HIS A 321 -4.72 -4.42 1.10
C HIS A 321 -4.28 -3.56 2.31
N GLU A 322 -3.94 -4.21 3.42
CA GLU A 322 -3.16 -3.56 4.49
C GLU A 322 -1.70 -3.37 4.01
N PRO A 323 -1.04 -2.22 4.26
CA PRO A 323 0.38 -2.06 3.93
C PRO A 323 1.23 -3.20 4.49
N GLY A 324 2.12 -3.73 3.66
CA GLY A 324 2.94 -4.91 3.99
C GLY A 324 2.21 -6.26 3.88
N HIS A 325 0.94 -6.29 3.49
CA HIS A 325 0.11 -7.48 3.31
C HIS A 325 -0.39 -7.58 1.85
N MET A 326 0.53 -7.51 0.89
CA MET A 326 0.23 -7.53 -0.56
C MET A 326 -0.09 -8.95 -1.07
N LEU A 327 -0.57 -9.06 -2.31
CA LEU A 327 -0.70 -10.34 -3.00
C LEU A 327 0.58 -10.68 -3.74
N VAL A 328 1.06 -11.91 -3.61
CA VAL A 328 2.12 -12.44 -4.47
C VAL A 328 1.49 -12.98 -5.76
N THR A 329 1.86 -12.40 -6.90
CA THR A 329 1.37 -12.82 -8.23
C THR A 329 2.24 -13.93 -8.82
N ASP A 330 1.79 -14.55 -9.92
CA ASP A 330 2.60 -15.55 -10.63
C ASP A 330 3.61 -14.92 -11.61
N TRP A 331 3.53 -13.60 -11.81
CA TRP A 331 4.47 -12.83 -12.62
C TRP A 331 5.80 -12.57 -11.94
N LYS A 332 6.83 -12.35 -12.76
CA LYS A 332 8.18 -11.92 -12.40
C LYS A 332 8.51 -10.62 -13.12
N ALA A 333 9.65 -10.01 -12.81
CA ALA A 333 10.10 -8.77 -13.43
C ALA A 333 10.11 -8.79 -14.97
N GLY A 334 10.51 -9.92 -15.58
CA GLY A 334 10.51 -10.08 -17.05
C GLY A 334 9.12 -10.22 -17.68
N ASP A 335 8.10 -10.58 -16.91
CA ASP A 335 6.72 -10.66 -17.42
C ASP A 335 6.07 -9.27 -17.58
N LEU A 336 6.65 -8.23 -16.98
CA LEU A 336 6.18 -6.85 -17.14
C LEU A 336 6.29 -6.36 -18.59
N GLU A 337 7.16 -6.95 -19.42
CA GLU A 337 7.24 -6.65 -20.86
C GLU A 337 5.96 -7.07 -21.62
N GLN A 338 5.16 -7.98 -21.05
CA GLN A 338 3.91 -8.48 -21.63
C GLN A 338 2.71 -7.55 -21.37
N LEU A 339 2.85 -6.54 -20.49
CA LEU A 339 1.86 -5.48 -20.24
C LEU A 339 1.83 -4.48 -21.40
N GLY A 340 1.30 -4.92 -22.55
CA GLY A 340 1.07 -4.08 -23.72
C GLY A 340 -0.14 -3.15 -23.57
N LYS A 341 -0.26 -2.18 -24.49
CA LYS A 341 -1.50 -1.40 -24.66
C LYS A 341 -2.64 -2.34 -25.04
N GLY A 342 -3.75 -2.29 -24.30
CA GLY A 342 -4.92 -3.15 -24.51
C GLY A 342 -4.99 -4.41 -23.63
N SER A 343 -4.09 -4.59 -22.65
CA SER A 343 -4.11 -5.75 -21.74
C SER A 343 -5.35 -5.83 -20.82
N PHE A 344 -6.17 -4.77 -20.78
CA PHE A 344 -7.31 -4.58 -19.87
C PHE A 344 -8.58 -4.05 -20.57
N ASP A 345 -8.57 -3.91 -21.91
CA ASP A 345 -9.71 -3.44 -22.72
C ASP A 345 -10.72 -4.58 -23.03
#